data_AF-A0A976HKQ8-F1
#
_entry.id   AF-A0A976HKQ8-F1
#
_cell.length_a   1.000
_cell.length_b   1.000
_cell.length_c   1.000
_cell.angle_alpha   90.00
_cell.angle_beta   90.00
_cell.angle_gamma   90.00
#
_symmetry.space_group_name_H-M   'P 1'
#
loop_
_entity.id
_entity.type
_entity.pdbx_description
1 polymer ?
#
loop_
_entity_poly.entity_id
_entity_poly.type
_entity_poly.pdbx_seq_one_letter_code
_entity_poly.pdbx_strand_id
1 'polypeptide(L)' 'MFRAMALEWQGWNEAKNWSDIENRVSLSSKIDSLGHVSIAVELNGQDYDSKLRVIVQFDAGQLDEMADAVSGLLG' A
#
# COMPACT_ATOMS: atom_id res chain seq x y z
N MET A 1 6.06 4.89 5.26
CA MET A 1 4.70 4.44 4.85
C MET A 1 4.51 2.94 5.08
N PHE A 2 5.20 2.04 4.38
CA PHE A 2 5.07 0.57 4.57
C PHE A 2 5.28 0.12 6.02
N ARG A 3 6.25 0.68 6.73
CA ARG A 3 6.44 0.41 8.17
C ARG A 3 5.25 0.80 9.04
N ALA A 4 4.58 1.91 8.75
CA ALA A 4 3.38 2.33 9.46
C ALA A 4 2.21 1.38 9.15
N MET A 5 2.10 0.91 7.89
CA MET A 5 1.11 -0.11 7.53
C MET A 5 1.33 -1.41 8.32
N ALA A 6 2.57 -1.88 8.41
CA ALA A 6 2.93 -3.09 9.16
C ALA A 6 2.62 -2.99 10.68
N LEU A 7 2.79 -1.81 11.28
CA LEU A 7 2.55 -1.61 12.71
C LEU A 7 1.08 -1.39 13.08
N GLU A 8 0.28 -0.83 12.18
CA GLU A 8 -1.04 -0.28 12.51
C GLU A 8 -2.22 -0.99 11.84
N TRP A 9 -1.98 -1.96 10.94
CA TRP A 9 -3.06 -2.60 10.18
C TRP A 9 -4.10 -3.27 11.08
N GLN A 10 -3.70 -3.81 12.23
CA GLN A 10 -4.59 -4.36 13.25
C GLN A 10 -5.33 -3.21 13.96
N GLY A 11 -6.45 -2.79 13.40
CA GLY A 11 -7.28 -1.71 13.95
C GLY A 11 -7.83 -0.73 12.92
N TRP A 12 -7.53 -0.95 11.63
CA TRP A 12 -8.16 -0.17 10.58
C TRP A 12 -9.62 -0.55 10.41
N ASN A 13 -10.51 0.38 10.77
CA ASN A 13 -11.95 0.24 10.51
C ASN A 13 -12.33 0.71 9.10
N GLU A 14 -11.44 1.46 8.43
CA GLU A 14 -11.63 2.03 7.09
C GLU A 14 -10.33 1.98 6.30
N ALA A 15 -10.44 2.12 4.98
CA ALA A 15 -9.28 2.13 4.10
C ALA A 15 -8.35 3.31 4.39
N LYS A 16 -7.04 3.06 4.43
CA LYS A 16 -6.02 4.10 4.55
C LYS A 16 -5.46 4.44 3.18
N ASN A 17 -5.36 5.74 2.90
CA ASN A 17 -4.93 6.25 1.61
C ASN A 17 -3.68 7.11 1.76
N TRP A 18 -2.73 6.93 0.86
CA TRP A 18 -1.56 7.77 0.71
C TRP A 18 -1.41 8.14 -0.76
N SER A 19 -1.00 9.36 -1.03
CA SER A 19 -0.61 9.78 -2.37
C SER A 19 0.57 10.73 -2.30
N ASP A 20 1.30 10.83 -3.41
CA ASP A 20 2.19 11.96 -3.61
C ASP A 20 1.38 13.25 -3.86
N ILE A 21 2.05 14.40 -3.77
CA ILE A 21 1.42 15.71 -3.94
C ILE A 21 0.77 15.85 -5.32
N GLU A 22 1.36 15.24 -6.34
CA GLU A 22 0.89 15.31 -7.73
C GLU A 22 -0.16 14.24 -8.08
N ASN A 23 -0.52 13.36 -7.14
CA ASN A 23 -1.36 12.18 -7.36
C ASN A 23 -0.89 11.30 -8.53
N ARG A 24 0.41 11.27 -8.82
CA ARG A 24 1.00 10.32 -9.78
C ARG A 24 1.12 8.93 -9.19
N VAL A 25 1.24 8.83 -7.87
CA VAL A 25 1.28 7.57 -7.15
C VAL A 25 0.29 7.63 -6.01
N SER A 26 -0.65 6.68 -5.98
CA SER A 26 -1.53 6.51 -4.84
C SER A 26 -1.57 5.06 -4.37
N LEU A 27 -1.70 4.90 -3.06
CA LEU A 27 -1.86 3.61 -2.40
C LEU A 27 -3.11 3.68 -1.53
N SER A 28 -3.95 2.66 -1.65
CA SER A 28 -5.11 2.46 -0.79
C SER A 28 -5.02 1.09 -0.18
N SER A 29 -5.08 1.03 1.15
CA SER A 29 -4.97 -0.23 1.90
C SER A 29 -6.23 -0.51 2.70
N LYS A 30 -6.62 -1.77 2.75
CA LYS A 30 -7.77 -2.24 3.53
C LYS A 30 -7.46 -3.59 4.16
N ILE A 31 -8.11 -3.87 5.28
CA ILE A 31 -8.09 -5.16 5.96
C ILE A 31 -9.45 -5.86 5.75
N ASP A 32 -9.44 -7.17 5.57
CA ASP A 32 -10.67 -7.97 5.61
C ASP A 32 -10.95 -8.52 7.03
N SER A 33 -12.08 -9.22 7.21
CA SER A 33 -12.46 -9.78 8.51
C SER A 33 -11.55 -10.92 8.99
N LEU A 34 -10.69 -11.46 8.12
CA LEU A 34 -9.75 -12.54 8.42
C LEU A 34 -8.35 -12.00 8.72
N GLY A 35 -8.12 -10.69 8.56
CA GLY A 35 -6.85 -10.04 8.80
C GLY A 35 -5.93 -9.96 7.60
N HIS A 36 -6.40 -10.25 6.38
CA HIS A 36 -5.58 -10.06 5.18
C HIS A 36 -5.55 -8.58 4.81
N VAL A 37 -4.36 -8.09 4.44
CA VAL A 37 -4.18 -6.71 4.00
C VAL A 37 -4.12 -6.68 2.48
N SER A 38 -4.98 -5.88 1.85
CA SER A 38 -4.91 -5.61 0.42
C SER A 38 -4.45 -4.18 0.19
N ILE A 39 -3.42 -3.99 -0.62
CA ILE A 39 -2.91 -2.68 -1.04
C ILE A 39 -3.16 -2.52 -2.54
N ALA A 40 -4.04 -1.60 -2.89
CA ALA A 40 -4.17 -1.12 -4.26
C ALA A 40 -3.10 -0.05 -4.51
N VAL A 41 -2.24 -0.28 -5.49
CA VAL A 41 -1.25 0.68 -6.00
C VAL A 41 -1.74 1.20 -7.33
N GLU A 42 -1.73 2.51 -7.49
CA GLU A 42 -2.16 3.19 -8.70
C GLU A 42 -1.07 4.17 -9.12
N LEU A 43 -0.61 4.01 -10.36
CA LEU A 43 0.37 4.87 -11.00
C LEU A 43 -0.29 5.57 -12.18
N ASN A 44 -0.29 6.89 -12.17
CA ASN A 44 -0.80 7.71 -13.25
C ASN A 44 0.35 8.17 -14.14
N GLY A 45 0.21 7.95 -15.45
CA GLY A 45 1.14 8.39 -16.47
C GLY A 45 1.17 9.91 -16.56
N GLN A 46 2.24 10.45 -17.15
CA GLN A 46 2.40 11.90 -17.30
C GLN A 46 1.41 12.51 -18.28
N ASP A 47 0.82 11.69 -19.15
CA ASP A 47 -0.23 12.05 -20.09
C ASP A 47 -1.62 12.18 -19.43
N TYR A 48 -1.72 11.83 -18.13
CA TYR A 48 -2.96 11.80 -17.33
C TYR A 48 -4.05 10.83 -17.84
N ASP A 49 -3.75 10.08 -18.90
CA ASP A 49 -4.68 9.15 -19.55
C ASP A 49 -4.23 7.70 -19.34
N SER A 50 -2.91 7.49 -19.33
CA SER A 50 -2.32 6.21 -18.98
C SER A 50 -2.39 5.96 -17.48
N LYS A 51 -2.85 4.77 -17.09
CA LYS A 51 -2.95 4.37 -15.70
C LYS A 51 -2.61 2.89 -15.52
N LEU A 52 -1.76 2.61 -14.54
CA LEU A 52 -1.50 1.26 -14.07
C LEU A 52 -2.13 1.09 -12.69
N ARG A 53 -2.94 0.03 -12.53
CA ARG A 53 -3.51 -0.35 -11.24
C ARG A 53 -3.14 -1.79 -10.92
N VAL A 54 -2.55 -2.00 -9.75
CA VAL A 54 -2.16 -3.31 -9.24
C VAL A 54 -2.77 -3.47 -7.84
N ILE A 55 -3.33 -4.65 -7.55
CA ILE A 55 -3.73 -5.02 -6.21
C ILE A 55 -2.73 -6.06 -5.71
N VAL A 56 -2.06 -5.74 -4.60
CA VAL A 56 -1.16 -6.67 -3.91
C VAL A 56 -1.86 -7.12 -2.64
N GLN A 57 -1.90 -8.43 -2.42
CA GLN A 57 -2.46 -9.03 -1.22
C GLN A 57 -1.33 -9.53 -0.33
N PHE A 58 -1.49 -9.34 0.96
CA PHE A 58 -0.54 -9.77 1.98
C PHE A 58 -1.28 -10.59 3.02
N ASP A 59 -0.72 -11.77 3.30
CA ASP A 59 -1.05 -12.55 4.48
C ASP A 59 -0.39 -11.93 5.73
N ALA A 60 -0.84 -12.38 6.89
CA ALA A 60 -0.27 -11.96 8.17
C ALA A 60 1.26 -12.22 8.19
N GLY A 61 2.03 -11.18 8.51
CA GLY A 61 3.51 -11.23 8.54
C GLY A 61 4.20 -10.88 7.22
N GLN A 62 3.54 -11.04 6.05
CA GLN A 62 4.14 -10.66 4.76
C GLN A 62 4.27 -9.14 4.60
N LEU A 63 3.42 -8.38 5.29
CA LEU A 63 3.51 -6.92 5.29
C LEU A 63 4.77 -6.42 6.01
N ASP A 64 5.22 -7.12 7.05
CA ASP A 64 6.47 -6.83 7.75
C ASP A 64 7.69 -7.09 6.85
N GLU A 65 7.70 -8.23 6.14
CA GLU A 65 8.75 -8.56 5.15
C GLU A 65 8.84 -7.51 4.04
N MET A 66 7.69 -7.04 3.53
CA MET A 66 7.63 -5.97 2.54
C MET A 66 8.16 -4.64 3.10
N ALA A 67 7.82 -4.30 4.34
CA ALA A 67 8.33 -3.09 4.97
C ALA A 67 9.85 -3.10 5.07
N ASP A 68 10.44 -4.24 5.44
CA ASP A 68 11.89 -4.39 5.56
C ASP A 68 12.57 -4.37 4.17
N ALA A 69 11.97 -5.03 3.16
CA ALA A 69 12.49 -5.01 1.78
C ALA A 69 12.52 -3.61 1.18
N VAL A 70 11.44 -2.82 1.35
CA VAL A 70 11.38 -1.44 0.84
C VAL A 70 12.39 -0.55 1.55
N SER A 71 12.57 -0.72 2.86
CA SER A 71 13.59 0.01 3.61
C SER A 71 15.01 -0.28 3.12
N GLY A 72 15.30 -1.52 2.71
CA GLY A 72 16.60 -1.89 2.12
C GLY A 72 16.86 -1.35 0.71
N LEU A 73 15.81 -1.08 -0.08
CA LEU A 73 15.93 -0.51 -1.44
C LEU A 73 16.13 1.00 -1.46
N LEU A 74 15.76 1.69 -0.38
CA LEU A 74 15.85 3.14 -0.24
C LEU A 74 17.03 3.58 0.65
N GLY A 75 17.87 2.63 1.06
CA GLY A 75 19.09 2.84 1.85
C GLY A 75 20.34 3.09 1.01
#